data_AF-A0A971CQK9-F1
#
_entry.id   AF-A0A971CQK9-F1
#
_cell.length_a   1.000
_cell.length_b   1.000
_cell.length_c   1.000
_cell.angle_alpha   90.00
_cell.angle_beta   90.00
_cell.angle_gamma   90.00
#
_symmetry.space_group_name_H-M   'P 1'
#
loop_
_entity.id
_entity.type
_entity.pdbx_description
1 polymer ?
#
loop_
_entity_poly.entity_id
_entity_poly.type
_entity_poly.pdbx_seq_one_letter_code
_entity_poly.pdbx_strand_id
1 'polypeptide(L)'
;MEKPTLIIGTDHGGFALKEAVLAHLRGKGYDIEDVGSFSEESVDYPDYATRVASAVATGGKQLGILCCTTGIGMSIAANRFPGVQAAVVTSPDLAARTRLHNNTNVLCLAGDDTNGEEGAAIVDAWLGASFESGGRHERRVGKMNSCGVPVSAPRVAMTDPEIFHAIEEEAARQNGNIELIASENFASKAVQQAQGSCLTNKYAEGYPGRRWYGGCENVDKVESLAIERAKELFDAKFANVQPHSGSQANAAVYFSVLEPGDKILTMDLSHGGHLTHGHFANFSGKLYEVKHYGVSEESETIDYDQLAVIAKEYQPKMITAGASAYSQIIDFPRMREIADSVGAYLFVDMAHIAGLVAAGVHPSPLAHAHFVTTTTHKSLRGPRGGLILTNDEELAKKIDSMVFPGIQGGPLMHVIAAKAVCFHEALQPGFKEYQEQVVKNAAALAGHLGGLGYRIISGGTHNHLFMVDLRPQKLNGKVVQETLDKAGITVNKNSIPFDTESPFKGGGIRIGTPAVTTRGMKEADMATVGDLIHEAIQNRDDAAKLEAIRQRVLELNERFPLP
;
A
#
# COMPACT_ATOMS: atom_id res chain seq x y z
N MET A 1 6.63 43.81 14.98
CA MET A 1 6.12 42.49 14.54
C MET A 1 7.32 41.61 14.30
N GLU A 2 7.22 40.34 14.64
CA GLU A 2 8.21 39.33 14.27
C GLU A 2 8.29 39.24 12.74
N LYS A 3 9.50 39.16 12.19
CA LYS A 3 9.68 39.05 10.73
C LYS A 3 9.25 37.66 10.28
N PRO A 4 8.60 37.53 9.11
CA PRO A 4 8.20 36.23 8.63
C PRO A 4 9.40 35.35 8.29
N THR A 5 9.26 34.04 8.49
CA THR A 5 10.25 33.06 8.01
C THR A 5 10.16 32.96 6.49
N LEU A 6 11.31 33.12 5.82
CA LEU A 6 11.40 33.17 4.37
C LEU A 6 12.14 31.95 3.80
N ILE A 7 11.77 31.56 2.59
CA ILE A 7 12.52 30.63 1.74
C ILE A 7 12.60 31.19 0.32
N ILE A 8 13.73 31.00 -0.34
CA ILE A 8 13.94 31.43 -1.73
C ILE A 8 14.46 30.26 -2.57
N GLY A 9 13.93 30.14 -3.79
CA GLY A 9 14.36 29.16 -4.78
C GLY A 9 14.59 29.82 -6.13
N THR A 10 15.55 29.30 -6.89
CA THR A 10 15.85 29.80 -8.22
C THR A 10 16.37 28.68 -9.12
N ASP A 11 16.07 28.76 -10.42
CA ASP A 11 16.85 28.05 -11.42
C ASP A 11 18.04 28.92 -11.86
N HIS A 12 18.82 28.42 -12.80
CA HIS A 12 19.95 29.13 -13.38
C HIS A 12 19.59 30.51 -13.95
N GLY A 13 18.42 30.66 -14.57
CA GLY A 13 17.98 31.90 -15.22
C GLY A 13 17.64 33.04 -14.23
N GLY A 14 17.41 32.73 -12.96
CA GLY A 14 17.16 33.72 -11.91
C GLY A 14 18.33 33.95 -10.95
N PHE A 15 19.47 33.27 -11.13
CA PHE A 15 20.55 33.19 -10.13
C PHE A 15 21.07 34.56 -9.69
N ALA A 16 21.45 35.45 -10.62
CA ALA A 16 21.96 36.77 -10.30
C ALA A 16 20.96 37.64 -9.54
N LEU A 17 19.67 37.58 -9.92
CA LEU A 17 18.60 38.31 -9.24
C LEU A 17 18.36 37.77 -7.83
N LYS A 18 18.38 36.44 -7.65
CA LYS A 18 18.28 35.79 -6.33
C LYS A 18 19.39 36.27 -5.40
N GLU A 19 20.65 36.30 -5.85
CA GLU A 19 21.78 36.75 -5.03
C GLU A 19 21.63 38.20 -4.57
N ALA A 20 21.18 39.10 -5.46
CA ALA A 20 20.90 40.49 -5.10
C ALA A 20 19.78 40.62 -4.06
N VAL A 21 18.68 39.88 -4.23
CA VAL A 21 17.54 39.85 -3.29
C VAL A 21 17.97 39.27 -1.93
N LEU A 22 18.76 38.20 -1.91
CA LEU A 22 19.31 37.60 -0.70
C LEU A 22 20.19 38.58 0.07
N ALA A 23 21.09 39.28 -0.62
CA ALA A 23 21.95 40.28 -0.01
C ALA A 23 21.13 41.41 0.64
N HIS A 24 20.11 41.91 -0.05
CA HIS A 24 19.19 42.93 0.47
C HIS A 24 18.43 42.46 1.72
N LEU A 25 17.80 41.28 1.66
CA LEU A 25 17.00 40.75 2.76
C LEU A 25 17.85 40.41 3.99
N ARG A 26 19.03 39.82 3.80
CA ARG A 26 19.99 39.56 4.88
C ARG A 26 20.51 40.86 5.48
N GLY A 27 20.79 41.88 4.66
CA GLY A 27 21.16 43.22 5.13
C GLY A 27 20.07 43.88 5.97
N LYS A 28 18.81 43.56 5.70
CA LYS A 28 17.65 43.95 6.52
C LYS A 28 17.39 43.04 7.71
N GLY A 29 18.16 41.97 7.91
CA GLY A 29 18.07 41.04 9.03
C GLY A 29 16.86 40.10 8.97
N TYR A 30 16.46 39.66 7.77
CA TYR A 30 15.54 38.52 7.60
C TYR A 30 16.32 37.20 7.68
N ASP A 31 15.71 36.20 8.31
CA ASP A 31 16.17 34.81 8.22
C ASP A 31 15.55 34.16 6.99
N ILE A 32 16.39 33.74 6.05
CA ILE A 32 15.98 33.25 4.73
C ILE A 32 16.77 32.01 4.35
N GLU A 33 16.04 30.92 4.11
CA GLU A 33 16.58 29.67 3.61
C GLU A 33 16.71 29.73 2.09
N ASP A 34 17.90 29.46 1.57
CA ASP A 34 18.14 29.37 0.12
C ASP A 34 18.18 27.92 -0.31
N VAL A 35 17.20 27.52 -1.13
CA VAL A 35 17.09 26.18 -1.71
C VAL A 35 17.29 26.19 -3.23
N GLY A 36 17.69 27.32 -3.80
CA GLY A 36 17.85 27.56 -5.23
C GLY A 36 19.14 27.00 -5.83
N SER A 37 19.36 27.28 -7.12
CA SER A 37 20.65 27.05 -7.77
C SER A 37 21.75 27.90 -7.12
N PHE A 38 22.96 27.34 -7.07
CA PHE A 38 24.18 28.00 -6.60
C PHE A 38 25.15 28.32 -7.76
N SER A 39 24.71 28.12 -9.00
CA SER A 39 25.45 28.45 -10.21
C SER A 39 24.51 28.86 -11.35
N GLU A 40 25.09 29.32 -12.46
CA GLU A 40 24.41 29.59 -13.73
C GLU A 40 24.28 28.32 -14.61
N GLU A 41 24.65 27.15 -14.09
CA GLU A 41 24.52 25.90 -14.85
C GLU A 41 23.06 25.50 -15.01
N SER A 42 22.69 25.09 -16.23
CA SER A 42 21.31 24.75 -16.58
C SER A 42 20.72 23.69 -15.64
N VAL A 43 19.57 24.03 -15.07
CA VAL A 43 18.78 23.19 -14.15
C VAL A 43 17.29 23.44 -14.35
N ASP A 44 16.46 22.49 -13.93
CA ASP A 44 15.02 22.53 -14.13
C ASP A 44 14.30 23.31 -13.02
N TYR A 45 13.55 24.35 -13.41
CA TYR A 45 12.81 25.21 -12.48
C TYR A 45 11.77 24.49 -11.58
N PRO A 46 11.07 23.40 -12.02
CA PRO A 46 10.07 22.75 -11.19
C PRO A 46 10.63 22.19 -9.87
N ASP A 47 11.89 21.79 -9.83
CA ASP A 47 12.52 21.23 -8.63
C ASP A 47 12.59 22.28 -7.51
N TYR A 48 12.96 23.50 -7.87
CA TYR A 48 13.08 24.62 -6.94
C TYR A 48 11.72 25.21 -6.58
N ALA A 49 10.80 25.32 -7.55
CA ALA A 49 9.42 25.71 -7.29
C ALA A 49 8.75 24.79 -6.28
N THR A 50 8.96 23.48 -6.42
CA THR A 50 8.40 22.44 -5.55
C THR A 50 8.90 22.58 -4.12
N ARG A 51 10.21 22.77 -3.91
CA ARG A 51 10.78 22.95 -2.56
C ARG A 51 10.18 24.15 -1.84
N VAL A 52 10.14 25.31 -2.51
CA VAL A 52 9.57 26.54 -1.95
C VAL A 52 8.07 26.41 -1.68
N ALA A 53 7.32 25.92 -2.67
CA ALA A 53 5.87 25.82 -2.57
C ALA A 53 5.44 24.80 -1.52
N SER A 54 6.14 23.66 -1.41
CA SER A 54 5.90 22.66 -0.36
C SER A 54 6.16 23.23 1.04
N ALA A 55 7.29 23.92 1.25
CA ALA A 55 7.61 24.54 2.54
C ALA A 55 6.57 25.58 2.97
N VAL A 56 6.05 26.38 2.03
CA VAL A 56 4.99 27.35 2.31
C VAL A 56 3.63 26.66 2.54
N ALA A 57 3.28 25.66 1.73
CA ALA A 57 2.00 24.95 1.82
C ALA A 57 1.84 24.15 3.13
N THR A 58 2.94 23.57 3.62
CA THR A 58 2.96 22.76 4.85
C THR A 58 3.13 23.59 6.12
N GLY A 59 3.30 24.91 5.99
CA GLY A 59 3.55 25.80 7.12
C GLY A 59 4.98 25.78 7.67
N GLY A 60 5.90 25.04 7.02
CA GLY A 60 7.32 25.06 7.38
C GLY A 60 7.98 26.44 7.17
N LYS A 61 7.45 27.25 6.25
CA LYS A 61 7.82 28.65 6.03
C LYS A 61 6.57 29.50 5.87
N GLN A 62 6.63 30.76 6.31
CA GLN A 62 5.49 31.66 6.18
C GLN A 62 5.37 32.24 4.76
N LEU A 63 6.50 32.49 4.09
CA LEU A 63 6.53 33.11 2.76
C LEU A 63 7.67 32.59 1.88
N GLY A 64 7.40 32.53 0.57
CA GLY A 64 8.34 32.07 -0.44
C GLY A 64 8.68 33.14 -1.49
N ILE A 65 9.89 33.10 -2.01
CA ILE A 65 10.31 33.86 -3.19
C ILE A 65 10.85 32.89 -4.24
N LEU A 66 10.49 33.08 -5.50
CA LEU A 66 10.95 32.29 -6.63
C LEU A 66 11.51 33.20 -7.72
N CYS A 67 12.67 32.85 -8.25
CA CYS A 67 13.31 33.58 -9.35
C CYS A 67 13.59 32.62 -10.50
N CYS A 68 13.15 32.96 -11.71
CA CYS A 68 13.66 32.35 -12.95
C CYS A 68 13.67 33.38 -14.06
N THR A 69 14.08 33.00 -15.27
CA THR A 69 14.11 33.87 -16.46
C THR A 69 12.87 34.78 -16.58
N THR A 70 11.66 34.20 -16.54
CA THR A 70 10.40 34.96 -16.70
C THR A 70 9.51 35.00 -15.45
N GLY A 71 9.83 34.22 -14.42
CA GLY A 71 8.94 33.96 -13.27
C GLY A 71 7.68 33.12 -13.58
N ILE A 72 7.28 32.98 -14.85
CA ILE A 72 6.01 32.36 -15.27
C ILE A 72 5.98 30.87 -14.92
N GLY A 73 7.01 30.11 -15.33
CA GLY A 73 7.08 28.68 -15.08
C GLY A 73 7.06 28.35 -13.58
N MET A 74 7.84 29.10 -12.81
CA MET A 74 7.88 29.00 -11.34
C MET A 74 6.51 29.29 -10.72
N SER A 75 5.81 30.33 -11.17
CA SER A 75 4.45 30.65 -10.69
C SER A 75 3.45 29.56 -11.05
N ILE A 76 3.52 28.97 -12.25
CA ILE A 76 2.64 27.87 -12.66
C ILE A 76 2.89 26.63 -11.80
N ALA A 77 4.16 26.27 -11.57
CA ALA A 77 4.54 25.12 -10.75
C ALA A 77 4.15 25.31 -9.28
N ALA A 78 4.43 26.48 -8.70
CA ALA A 78 4.12 26.76 -7.30
C ALA A 78 2.62 26.78 -7.00
N ASN A 79 1.77 27.28 -7.90
CA ASN A 79 0.32 27.26 -7.74
C ASN A 79 -0.29 25.84 -7.84
N ARG A 80 0.52 24.80 -8.07
CA ARG A 80 0.11 23.40 -7.91
C ARG A 80 0.10 22.94 -6.45
N PHE A 81 0.47 23.77 -5.47
CA PHE A 81 0.38 23.53 -4.01
C PHE A 81 -0.71 24.45 -3.40
N PRO A 82 -1.58 24.07 -2.42
CA PRO A 82 -2.71 24.87 -1.99
C PRO A 82 -2.30 25.66 -0.80
N GLY A 83 -3.12 26.65 -0.52
CA GLY A 83 -2.63 27.75 0.26
C GLY A 83 -1.59 28.55 -0.55
N VAL A 84 -0.78 27.96 -1.44
CA VAL A 84 0.11 28.71 -2.32
C VAL A 84 -0.69 29.52 -3.33
N GLN A 85 -0.47 30.81 -3.25
CA GLN A 85 -0.98 31.84 -4.14
C GLN A 85 0.27 32.54 -4.68
N ALA A 86 0.86 31.92 -5.70
CA ALA A 86 2.06 32.43 -6.34
C ALA A 86 1.69 33.44 -7.44
N ALA A 87 2.37 34.58 -7.47
CA ALA A 87 2.17 35.58 -8.51
C ALA A 87 3.48 36.09 -9.07
N VAL A 88 3.57 36.11 -10.40
CA VAL A 88 4.59 36.87 -11.12
C VAL A 88 4.24 38.35 -11.02
N VAL A 89 5.18 39.16 -10.56
CA VAL A 89 5.04 40.62 -10.49
C VAL A 89 6.27 41.29 -11.08
N THR A 90 6.06 42.46 -11.67
CA THR A 90 7.11 43.24 -12.34
C THR A 90 7.26 44.65 -11.76
N SER A 91 6.51 44.98 -10.70
CA SER A 91 6.61 46.29 -10.05
C SER A 91 6.21 46.26 -8.57
N PRO A 92 6.75 47.19 -7.74
CA PRO A 92 6.41 47.28 -6.33
C PRO A 92 4.89 47.44 -6.06
N ASP A 93 4.20 48.21 -6.90
CA ASP A 93 2.74 48.41 -6.78
C ASP A 93 1.96 47.10 -6.99
N LEU A 94 2.35 46.30 -7.99
CA LEU A 94 1.73 45.00 -8.24
C LEU A 94 2.05 44.03 -7.10
N ALA A 95 3.29 44.06 -6.59
CA ALA A 95 3.74 43.26 -5.46
C ALA A 95 2.88 43.52 -4.21
N ALA A 96 2.71 44.79 -3.82
CA ALA A 96 1.86 45.17 -2.71
C ALA A 96 0.39 44.76 -2.95
N ARG A 97 -0.18 45.09 -4.12
CA ARG A 97 -1.59 44.80 -4.43
C ARG A 97 -1.91 43.31 -4.42
N THR A 98 -0.99 42.47 -4.91
CA THR A 98 -1.24 41.03 -4.94
C THR A 98 -1.31 40.45 -3.54
N ARG A 99 -0.53 40.99 -2.60
CA ARG A 99 -0.59 40.65 -1.17
C ARG A 99 -1.87 41.16 -0.51
N LEU A 100 -2.21 42.43 -0.74
CA LEU A 100 -3.42 43.08 -0.19
C LEU A 100 -4.71 42.37 -0.65
N HIS A 101 -4.84 42.10 -1.95
CA HIS A 101 -6.11 41.68 -2.55
C HIS A 101 -6.27 40.17 -2.68
N ASN A 102 -5.17 39.44 -2.87
CA ASN A 102 -5.17 38.02 -3.23
C ASN A 102 -4.43 37.16 -2.20
N ASN A 103 -3.90 37.74 -1.12
CA ASN A 103 -3.14 37.04 -0.08
C ASN A 103 -1.92 36.25 -0.58
N THR A 104 -1.25 36.73 -1.64
CA THR A 104 -0.13 35.98 -2.22
C THR A 104 0.98 35.72 -1.22
N ASN A 105 1.34 34.45 -1.03
CA ASN A 105 2.35 33.97 -0.09
C ASN A 105 3.61 33.41 -0.78
N VAL A 106 3.61 33.37 -2.12
CA VAL A 106 4.82 33.15 -2.92
C VAL A 106 4.95 34.24 -3.96
N LEU A 107 6.09 34.92 -3.97
CA LEU A 107 6.42 35.98 -4.93
C LEU A 107 7.29 35.41 -6.04
N CYS A 108 6.91 35.59 -7.31
CA CYS A 108 7.72 35.14 -8.45
C CYS A 108 8.32 36.35 -9.19
N LEU A 109 9.64 36.36 -9.37
CA LEU A 109 10.40 37.41 -10.05
C LEU A 109 10.96 36.91 -11.38
N ALA A 110 11.04 37.81 -12.36
CA ALA A 110 11.56 37.56 -13.70
C ALA A 110 13.00 38.10 -13.83
N GLY A 111 13.98 37.22 -13.98
CA GLY A 111 15.39 37.57 -14.13
C GLY A 111 15.70 38.43 -15.36
N ASP A 112 14.98 38.23 -16.46
CA ASP A 112 15.21 38.97 -17.71
C ASP A 112 14.75 40.44 -17.63
N ASP A 113 13.74 40.71 -16.80
CA ASP A 113 13.03 42.00 -16.77
C ASP A 113 13.18 42.74 -15.43
N THR A 114 13.97 42.22 -14.49
CA THR A 114 14.11 42.79 -13.14
C THR A 114 15.57 42.80 -12.70
N ASN A 115 16.14 43.98 -12.51
CA ASN A 115 17.48 44.10 -11.93
C ASN A 115 17.45 44.02 -10.40
N GLY A 116 18.62 43.95 -9.76
CA GLY A 116 18.73 43.76 -8.30
C GLY A 116 18.07 44.86 -7.45
N GLU A 117 18.16 46.13 -7.86
CA GLU A 117 17.53 47.25 -7.14
C GLU A 117 16.00 47.21 -7.27
N GLU A 118 15.51 46.92 -8.47
CA GLU A 118 14.08 46.72 -8.74
C GLU A 118 13.54 45.52 -7.97
N GLY A 119 14.27 44.40 -7.95
CA GLY A 119 13.92 43.20 -7.19
C GLY A 119 13.82 43.48 -5.70
N ALA A 120 14.77 44.22 -5.13
CA ALA A 120 14.74 44.66 -3.75
C ALA A 120 13.50 45.51 -3.43
N ALA A 121 13.16 46.48 -4.29
CA ALA A 121 11.98 47.33 -4.12
C ALA A 121 10.66 46.54 -4.22
N ILE A 122 10.57 45.58 -5.15
CA ILE A 122 9.41 44.70 -5.31
C ILE A 122 9.20 43.85 -4.06
N VAL A 123 10.25 43.21 -3.56
CA VAL A 123 10.20 42.36 -2.37
C VAL A 123 9.82 43.17 -1.12
N ASP A 124 10.38 44.37 -0.96
CA ASP A 124 10.03 45.26 0.16
C ASP A 124 8.55 45.66 0.14
N ALA A 125 8.01 46.01 -1.02
CA ALA A 125 6.59 46.37 -1.15
C ALA A 125 5.67 45.19 -0.87
N TRP A 126 6.05 43.98 -1.28
CA TRP A 126 5.30 42.76 -0.98
C TRP A 126 5.32 42.41 0.51
N LEU A 127 6.49 42.43 1.14
CA LEU A 127 6.64 42.13 2.58
C LEU A 127 6.03 43.22 3.48
N GLY A 128 5.99 44.46 3.00
CA GLY A 128 5.36 45.58 3.71
C GLY A 128 3.83 45.62 3.63
N ALA A 129 3.23 44.82 2.75
CA ALA A 129 1.78 44.75 2.58
C ALA A 129 1.15 43.61 3.40
N SER A 130 -0.05 43.85 3.93
CA SER A 130 -0.80 42.87 4.73
C SER A 130 -2.16 42.61 4.10
N PHE A 131 -2.57 41.35 4.02
CA PHE A 131 -3.84 40.97 3.40
C PHE A 131 -5.04 41.72 4.00
N GLU A 132 -5.88 42.28 3.14
CA GLU A 132 -7.12 42.95 3.54
C GLU A 132 -8.19 41.91 3.89
N SER A 133 -8.23 41.52 5.16
CA SER A 133 -9.28 40.65 5.70
C SER A 133 -10.65 41.33 5.68
N GLY A 134 -11.71 40.61 5.31
CA GLY A 134 -13.07 41.12 5.17
C GLY A 134 -13.49 41.46 3.74
N GLY A 135 -14.82 41.52 3.53
CA GLY A 135 -15.41 42.02 2.30
C GLY A 135 -15.15 41.14 1.06
N ARG A 136 -14.88 41.80 -0.08
CA ARG A 136 -14.80 41.11 -1.39
C ARG A 136 -13.52 40.29 -1.57
N HIS A 137 -12.42 40.68 -0.92
CA HIS A 137 -11.09 40.09 -1.10
C HIS A 137 -11.02 38.73 -0.41
N GLU A 138 -11.34 38.66 0.89
CA GLU A 138 -11.48 37.41 1.64
C GLU A 138 -12.46 36.43 0.97
N ARG A 139 -13.64 36.91 0.55
CA ARG A 139 -14.62 36.04 -0.13
C ARG A 139 -14.06 35.45 -1.44
N ARG A 140 -13.29 36.22 -2.22
CA ARG A 140 -12.69 35.73 -3.48
C ARG A 140 -11.56 34.75 -3.20
N VAL A 141 -10.70 35.03 -2.22
CA VAL A 141 -9.65 34.11 -1.77
C VAL A 141 -10.26 32.81 -1.27
N GLY A 142 -11.29 32.86 -0.42
CA GLY A 142 -12.03 31.68 0.02
C GLY A 142 -12.64 30.89 -1.14
N LYS A 143 -13.20 31.59 -2.14
CA LYS A 143 -13.68 30.93 -3.37
C LYS A 143 -12.56 30.27 -4.17
N MET A 144 -11.44 30.96 -4.41
CA MET A 144 -10.27 30.38 -5.10
C MET A 144 -9.78 29.12 -4.40
N ASN A 145 -9.68 29.16 -3.07
CA ASN A 145 -9.30 28.01 -2.23
C ASN A 145 -10.34 26.88 -2.27
N SER A 146 -11.60 27.18 -2.62
CA SER A 146 -12.69 26.20 -2.77
C SER A 146 -12.90 25.70 -4.20
N CYS A 147 -12.39 26.42 -5.21
CA CYS A 147 -12.54 26.09 -6.64
C CYS A 147 -11.55 25.00 -7.10
N GLY A 148 -10.58 24.64 -6.28
CA GLY A 148 -9.67 23.55 -6.53
C GLY A 148 -10.39 22.20 -6.42
N VAL A 149 -10.37 21.43 -7.51
CA VAL A 149 -10.07 19.98 -7.41
C VAL A 149 -8.84 19.85 -6.49
N PRO A 150 -8.74 18.85 -5.58
CA PRO A 150 -7.63 18.75 -4.64
C PRO A 150 -6.34 18.40 -5.39
N VAL A 151 -5.78 19.37 -6.10
CA VAL A 151 -4.56 19.22 -6.88
C VAL A 151 -3.37 19.63 -6.05
N SER A 152 -3.58 20.17 -4.84
CA SER A 152 -2.52 20.97 -4.31
C SER A 152 -1.93 20.50 -2.95
N ALA A 153 -2.70 20.09 -1.93
CA ALA A 153 -2.26 19.61 -0.61
C ALA A 153 -3.49 19.10 0.11
N PRO A 154 -3.35 18.00 0.86
CA PRO A 154 -4.47 17.33 1.46
C PRO A 154 -5.17 18.21 2.50
N ARG A 155 -6.51 18.15 2.56
CA ARG A 155 -7.27 18.79 3.66
C ARG A 155 -6.82 18.32 5.05
N VAL A 156 -6.27 17.11 5.13
CA VAL A 156 -5.65 16.56 6.34
C VAL A 156 -4.49 17.44 6.79
N ALA A 157 -3.63 17.93 5.90
CA ALA A 157 -2.53 18.83 6.27
C ALA A 157 -2.99 20.12 6.96
N MET A 158 -4.17 20.62 6.59
CA MET A 158 -4.76 21.82 7.22
C MET A 158 -5.55 21.51 8.49
N THR A 159 -6.14 20.32 8.58
CA THR A 159 -7.08 19.94 9.64
C THR A 159 -6.37 19.24 10.80
N ASP A 160 -5.40 18.40 10.48
CA ASP A 160 -4.62 17.57 11.39
C ASP A 160 -3.18 17.40 10.83
N PRO A 161 -2.30 18.39 11.07
CA PRO A 161 -0.92 18.36 10.57
C PRO A 161 -0.08 17.20 11.12
N GLU A 162 -0.38 16.71 12.32
CA GLU A 162 0.35 15.59 12.95
C GLU A 162 0.09 14.29 12.16
N ILE A 163 -1.17 14.01 11.85
CA ILE A 163 -1.53 12.86 11.01
C ILE A 163 -0.99 13.02 9.59
N PHE A 164 -1.04 14.23 9.03
CA PHE A 164 -0.45 14.46 7.71
C PHE A 164 1.05 14.17 7.70
N HIS A 165 1.80 14.60 8.71
CA HIS A 165 3.23 14.32 8.81
C HIS A 165 3.51 12.81 8.89
N ALA A 166 2.76 12.06 9.71
CA ALA A 166 2.92 10.61 9.80
C ALA A 166 2.60 9.89 8.47
N ILE A 167 1.65 10.40 7.68
CA ILE A 167 1.36 9.89 6.33
C ILE A 167 2.55 10.12 5.39
N GLU A 168 3.14 11.32 5.42
CA GLU A 168 4.31 11.65 4.58
C GLU A 168 5.55 10.84 5.00
N GLU A 169 5.77 10.62 6.29
CA GLU A 169 6.86 9.76 6.80
C GLU A 169 6.70 8.30 6.34
N GLU A 170 5.49 7.75 6.39
CA GLU A 170 5.23 6.41 5.87
C GLU A 170 5.37 6.34 4.34
N ALA A 171 4.95 7.38 3.61
CA ALA A 171 5.18 7.45 2.17
C ALA A 171 6.68 7.46 1.83
N ALA A 172 7.48 8.23 2.59
CA ALA A 172 8.93 8.23 2.45
C ALA A 172 9.55 6.86 2.78
N ARG A 173 9.06 6.19 3.83
CA ARG A 173 9.51 4.83 4.20
C ARG A 173 9.22 3.83 3.07
N GLN A 174 8.00 3.80 2.55
CA GLN A 174 7.61 2.90 1.45
C GLN A 174 8.39 3.19 0.16
N ASN A 175 8.69 4.47 -0.11
CA ASN A 175 9.48 4.85 -1.27
C ASN A 175 10.94 4.43 -1.12
N GLY A 176 11.53 4.57 0.07
CA GLY A 176 12.94 4.29 0.33
C GLY A 176 13.29 2.82 0.62
N ASN A 177 12.37 2.04 1.20
CA ASN A 177 12.62 0.66 1.61
C ASN A 177 12.28 -0.38 0.52
N ILE A 178 12.97 -1.53 0.56
CA ILE A 178 12.59 -2.72 -0.23
C ILE A 178 11.58 -3.52 0.60
N GLU A 179 10.33 -3.58 0.13
CA GLU A 179 9.25 -4.28 0.81
C GLU A 179 9.14 -5.74 0.35
N LEU A 180 9.44 -6.68 1.25
CA LEU A 180 9.42 -8.13 0.99
C LEU A 180 8.44 -8.90 1.88
N ILE A 181 7.55 -8.20 2.61
CA ILE A 181 6.46 -8.85 3.34
C ILE A 181 5.48 -9.46 2.32
N ALA A 182 5.36 -10.79 2.31
CA ALA A 182 4.59 -11.54 1.31
C ALA A 182 3.07 -11.24 1.27
N SER A 183 2.55 -10.55 2.29
CA SER A 183 1.15 -10.14 2.39
C SER A 183 0.91 -8.66 2.07
N GLU A 184 1.96 -7.91 1.74
CA GLU A 184 1.88 -6.50 1.39
C GLU A 184 1.97 -6.28 -0.12
N ASN A 185 1.42 -5.15 -0.55
CA ASN A 185 1.46 -4.67 -1.92
C ASN A 185 1.06 -3.19 -1.94
N PHE A 186 1.28 -2.52 -3.07
CA PHE A 186 0.90 -1.12 -3.26
C PHE A 186 -0.36 -1.02 -4.13
N ALA A 187 -1.48 -0.64 -3.52
CA ALA A 187 -2.71 -0.36 -4.26
C ALA A 187 -2.54 0.86 -5.16
N SER A 188 -3.14 0.83 -6.35
CA SER A 188 -3.06 1.95 -7.30
C SER A 188 -3.67 3.23 -6.72
N LYS A 189 -3.25 4.40 -7.23
CA LYS A 189 -3.88 5.68 -6.87
C LYS A 189 -5.37 5.70 -7.18
N ALA A 190 -5.84 4.98 -8.21
CA ALA A 190 -7.27 4.86 -8.52
C ALA A 190 -8.04 4.10 -7.44
N VAL A 191 -7.47 2.99 -6.92
CA VAL A 191 -8.03 2.25 -5.78
C VAL A 191 -8.09 3.14 -4.53
N GLN A 192 -7.00 3.86 -4.23
CA GLN A 192 -6.93 4.77 -3.07
C GLN A 192 -7.95 5.92 -3.18
N GLN A 193 -8.11 6.51 -4.37
CA GLN A 193 -9.09 7.57 -4.64
C GLN A 193 -10.53 7.08 -4.46
N ALA A 194 -10.86 5.89 -4.94
CA ALA A 194 -12.19 5.30 -4.75
C ALA A 194 -12.48 5.04 -3.26
N GLN A 195 -11.48 4.55 -2.52
CA GLN A 195 -11.58 4.28 -1.08
C GLN A 195 -11.78 5.57 -0.26
N GLY A 196 -11.15 6.68 -0.66
CA GLY A 196 -11.30 8.00 -0.01
C GLY A 196 -12.49 8.84 -0.50
N SER A 197 -13.45 8.24 -1.20
CA SER A 197 -14.55 8.97 -1.84
C SER A 197 -15.76 9.25 -0.92
N CYS A 198 -16.72 10.03 -1.42
CA CYS A 198 -17.97 10.36 -0.71
C CYS A 198 -18.85 9.13 -0.41
N LEU A 199 -18.56 7.96 -1.01
CA LEU A 199 -19.26 6.71 -0.73
C LEU A 199 -19.10 6.25 0.73
N THR A 200 -18.13 6.79 1.47
CA THR A 200 -18.02 6.56 2.92
C THR A 200 -19.23 7.05 3.71
N ASN A 201 -20.00 8.01 3.16
CA ASN A 201 -21.15 8.59 3.83
C ASN A 201 -22.43 7.76 3.67
N LYS A 202 -22.44 6.78 2.74
CA LYS A 202 -23.67 6.10 2.34
C LYS A 202 -23.88 4.80 3.13
N TYR A 203 -24.91 4.79 3.96
CA TYR A 203 -25.43 3.59 4.63
C TYR A 203 -26.38 2.83 3.69
N ALA A 204 -26.10 1.55 3.43
CA ALA A 204 -26.76 0.76 2.36
C ALA A 204 -26.99 -0.72 2.75
N GLU A 205 -27.53 -0.98 3.95
CA GLU A 205 -27.85 -2.35 4.39
C GLU A 205 -28.78 -3.11 3.44
N GLY A 206 -28.54 -4.42 3.32
CA GLY A 206 -29.13 -5.29 2.31
C GLY A 206 -28.22 -5.47 1.10
N TYR A 207 -28.82 -5.85 -0.03
CA TYR A 207 -28.14 -6.14 -1.28
C TYR A 207 -28.73 -5.31 -2.43
N PRO A 208 -28.05 -5.17 -3.58
CA PRO A 208 -28.56 -4.39 -4.72
C PRO A 208 -30.02 -4.74 -5.06
N GLY A 209 -30.87 -3.71 -5.18
CA GLY A 209 -32.31 -3.86 -5.43
C GLY A 209 -33.15 -4.32 -4.23
N ARG A 210 -32.55 -4.71 -3.11
CA ARG A 210 -33.20 -5.18 -1.88
C ARG A 210 -32.56 -4.54 -0.64
N ARG A 211 -32.64 -3.21 -0.56
CA ARG A 211 -32.05 -2.40 0.51
C ARG A 211 -33.08 -2.07 1.59
N TRP A 212 -32.58 -1.88 2.82
CA TRP A 212 -33.37 -1.40 3.96
C TRP A 212 -33.57 0.12 3.97
N TYR A 213 -32.72 0.85 3.24
CA TYR A 213 -32.72 2.31 3.17
C TYR A 213 -32.87 2.80 1.72
N GLY A 214 -33.52 3.95 1.53
CA GLY A 214 -33.65 4.62 0.23
C GLY A 214 -32.37 5.36 -0.23
N GLY A 215 -32.37 5.86 -1.47
CA GLY A 215 -31.25 6.63 -2.05
C GLY A 215 -30.01 5.77 -2.34
N CYS A 216 -30.23 4.52 -2.73
CA CYS A 216 -29.16 3.54 -2.97
C CYS A 216 -28.87 3.31 -4.47
N GLU A 217 -29.45 4.10 -5.38
CA GLU A 217 -29.44 3.85 -6.83
C GLU A 217 -28.02 3.80 -7.40
N ASN A 218 -27.11 4.61 -6.85
CA ASN A 218 -25.71 4.66 -7.30
C ASN A 218 -24.82 3.63 -6.60
N VAL A 219 -25.06 3.36 -5.32
CA VAL A 219 -24.30 2.34 -4.58
C VAL A 219 -24.67 0.93 -5.03
N ASP A 220 -25.91 0.69 -5.46
CA ASP A 220 -26.32 -0.55 -6.11
C ASP A 220 -25.55 -0.79 -7.41
N LYS A 221 -25.35 0.24 -8.24
CA LYS A 221 -24.53 0.13 -9.45
C LYS A 221 -23.08 -0.21 -9.11
N VAL A 222 -22.51 0.44 -8.09
CA VAL A 222 -21.13 0.20 -7.63
C VAL A 222 -20.96 -1.25 -7.15
N GLU A 223 -21.87 -1.73 -6.30
CA GLU A 223 -21.80 -3.09 -5.76
C GLU A 223 -22.04 -4.14 -6.85
N SER A 224 -23.03 -3.94 -7.73
CA SER A 224 -23.25 -4.83 -8.88
C SER A 224 -22.03 -4.90 -9.81
N LEU A 225 -21.34 -3.77 -10.08
CA LEU A 225 -20.10 -3.78 -10.85
C LEU A 225 -18.99 -4.57 -10.14
N ALA A 226 -18.87 -4.44 -8.82
CA ALA A 226 -17.90 -5.20 -8.05
C ALA A 226 -18.19 -6.71 -8.12
N ILE A 227 -19.45 -7.10 -7.98
CA ILE A 227 -19.92 -8.50 -8.05
C ILE A 227 -19.63 -9.09 -9.44
N GLU A 228 -20.07 -8.43 -10.50
CA GLU A 228 -19.89 -8.95 -11.87
C GLU A 228 -18.41 -9.06 -12.25
N ARG A 229 -17.59 -8.06 -11.90
CA ARG A 229 -16.13 -8.13 -12.13
C ARG A 229 -15.46 -9.24 -11.32
N ALA A 230 -15.88 -9.47 -10.07
CA ALA A 230 -15.34 -10.56 -9.27
C ALA A 230 -15.71 -11.93 -9.87
N LYS A 231 -16.95 -12.09 -10.34
CA LYS A 231 -17.41 -13.30 -11.03
C LYS A 231 -16.62 -13.56 -12.31
N GLU A 232 -16.45 -12.53 -13.14
CA GLU A 232 -15.65 -12.62 -14.38
C GLU A 232 -14.19 -12.97 -14.08
N LEU A 233 -13.57 -12.29 -13.11
CA LEU A 233 -12.15 -12.45 -12.77
C LEU A 233 -11.79 -13.86 -12.27
N PHE A 234 -12.71 -14.53 -11.58
CA PHE A 234 -12.47 -15.83 -10.96
C PHE A 234 -13.25 -16.98 -11.58
N ASP A 235 -14.01 -16.72 -12.65
CA ASP A 235 -14.97 -17.65 -13.24
C ASP A 235 -15.92 -18.26 -12.19
N ALA A 236 -16.49 -17.39 -11.36
CA ALA A 236 -17.40 -17.76 -10.27
C ALA A 236 -18.85 -17.44 -10.63
N LYS A 237 -19.79 -18.29 -10.21
CA LYS A 237 -21.24 -18.04 -10.39
C LYS A 237 -21.79 -17.03 -9.41
N PHE A 238 -21.31 -17.04 -8.16
CA PHE A 238 -21.77 -16.16 -7.09
C PHE A 238 -20.61 -15.51 -6.35
N ALA A 239 -20.77 -14.24 -6.00
CA ALA A 239 -19.77 -13.46 -5.29
C ALA A 239 -20.44 -12.53 -4.26
N ASN A 240 -19.94 -12.55 -3.02
CA ASN A 240 -20.28 -11.58 -1.99
C ASN A 240 -19.08 -10.67 -1.71
N VAL A 241 -19.22 -9.39 -2.05
CA VAL A 241 -18.17 -8.36 -1.97
C VAL A 241 -18.23 -7.51 -0.70
N GLN A 242 -19.17 -7.79 0.21
CA GLN A 242 -19.39 -6.97 1.41
C GLN A 242 -18.47 -7.25 2.62
N PRO A 243 -17.75 -8.39 2.76
CA PRO A 243 -16.89 -8.58 3.93
C PRO A 243 -15.84 -7.48 4.08
N HIS A 244 -15.72 -6.90 5.28
CA HIS A 244 -14.77 -5.79 5.50
C HIS A 244 -13.31 -6.27 5.56
N SER A 245 -13.09 -7.57 5.75
CA SER A 245 -11.76 -8.20 5.79
C SER A 245 -11.83 -9.69 5.43
N GLY A 246 -10.68 -10.32 5.19
CA GLY A 246 -10.60 -11.77 4.99
C GLY A 246 -11.06 -12.56 6.22
N SER A 247 -10.73 -12.09 7.43
CA SER A 247 -11.18 -12.75 8.66
C SER A 247 -12.70 -12.78 8.80
N GLN A 248 -13.39 -11.71 8.39
CA GLN A 248 -14.86 -11.68 8.36
C GLN A 248 -15.45 -12.48 7.20
N ALA A 249 -14.76 -12.57 6.06
CA ALA A 249 -15.17 -13.47 4.99
C ALA A 249 -15.15 -14.93 5.48
N ASN A 250 -14.07 -15.34 6.18
CA ASN A 250 -13.97 -16.68 6.76
C ASN A 250 -15.03 -16.90 7.85
N ALA A 251 -15.27 -15.90 8.70
CA ALA A 251 -16.32 -15.97 9.72
C ALA A 251 -17.71 -16.22 9.10
N ALA A 252 -18.06 -15.49 8.04
CA ALA A 252 -19.33 -15.69 7.35
C ALA A 252 -19.47 -17.12 6.80
N VAL A 253 -18.41 -17.68 6.22
CA VAL A 253 -18.42 -19.07 5.74
C VAL A 253 -18.65 -20.05 6.90
N TYR A 254 -17.87 -19.95 7.99
CA TYR A 254 -18.04 -20.86 9.13
C TYR A 254 -19.45 -20.76 9.73
N PHE A 255 -19.92 -19.55 10.05
CA PHE A 255 -21.24 -19.38 10.66
C PHE A 255 -22.40 -19.77 9.73
N SER A 256 -22.19 -19.76 8.40
CA SER A 256 -23.25 -20.13 7.45
C SER A 256 -23.60 -21.62 7.44
N VAL A 257 -22.71 -22.49 7.92
CA VAL A 257 -22.89 -23.95 7.87
C VAL A 257 -22.45 -24.73 9.11
N LEU A 258 -21.73 -24.10 10.04
CA LEU A 258 -21.25 -24.72 11.27
C LEU A 258 -21.95 -24.15 12.51
N GLU A 259 -22.19 -25.03 13.46
CA GLU A 259 -22.64 -24.73 14.82
C GLU A 259 -21.45 -24.81 15.79
N PRO A 260 -21.46 -24.10 16.92
CA PRO A 260 -20.46 -24.28 17.96
C PRO A 260 -20.33 -25.75 18.39
N GLY A 261 -19.10 -26.23 18.53
CA GLY A 261 -18.78 -27.64 18.80
C GLY A 261 -18.62 -28.51 17.56
N ASP A 262 -18.99 -28.02 16.36
CA ASP A 262 -18.68 -28.74 15.13
C ASP A 262 -17.17 -28.90 14.94
N LYS A 263 -16.78 -30.01 14.30
CA LYS A 263 -15.38 -30.37 14.05
C LYS A 263 -14.85 -29.75 12.76
N ILE A 264 -13.67 -29.13 12.84
CA ILE A 264 -12.94 -28.61 11.68
C ILE A 264 -11.52 -29.21 11.59
N LEU A 265 -11.08 -29.51 10.38
CA LEU A 265 -9.74 -29.99 10.08
C LEU A 265 -8.98 -28.94 9.25
N THR A 266 -7.90 -28.40 9.79
CA THR A 266 -7.23 -27.23 9.22
C THR A 266 -5.72 -27.38 9.15
N MET A 267 -5.05 -26.57 8.34
CA MET A 267 -3.58 -26.57 8.31
C MET A 267 -3.01 -26.01 9.61
N ASP A 268 -2.01 -26.67 10.17
CA ASP A 268 -1.30 -26.19 11.35
C ASP A 268 -0.65 -24.81 11.08
N LEU A 269 -0.79 -23.88 12.02
CA LEU A 269 -0.25 -22.52 11.90
C LEU A 269 1.28 -22.51 11.73
N SER A 270 1.99 -23.39 12.45
CA SER A 270 3.45 -23.51 12.37
C SER A 270 3.91 -24.09 11.03
N HIS A 271 3.04 -24.79 10.32
CA HIS A 271 3.32 -25.39 9.03
C HIS A 271 2.80 -24.56 7.85
N GLY A 272 2.23 -23.37 8.11
CA GLY A 272 1.83 -22.43 7.07
C GLY A 272 0.38 -21.98 7.11
N GLY A 273 -0.44 -22.49 8.04
CA GLY A 273 -1.84 -22.11 8.20
C GLY A 273 -2.06 -20.62 8.56
N HIS A 274 -3.31 -20.25 8.83
CA HIS A 274 -3.67 -18.89 9.25
C HIS A 274 -4.46 -18.91 10.57
N LEU A 275 -4.42 -17.80 11.32
CA LEU A 275 -5.09 -17.68 12.61
C LEU A 275 -6.60 -17.97 12.56
N THR A 276 -7.27 -17.62 11.45
CA THR A 276 -8.71 -17.86 11.26
C THR A 276 -9.04 -19.29 10.88
N HIS A 277 -8.05 -20.19 10.83
CA HIS A 277 -8.22 -21.60 10.53
C HIS A 277 -8.14 -22.43 11.81
N GLY A 278 -8.77 -21.98 12.89
CA GLY A 278 -8.90 -22.76 14.13
C GLY A 278 -7.85 -22.48 15.20
N HIS A 279 -7.07 -21.40 15.12
CA HIS A 279 -6.17 -21.05 16.22
C HIS A 279 -6.96 -20.72 17.49
N PHE A 280 -6.55 -21.24 18.65
CA PHE A 280 -7.30 -21.14 19.92
C PHE A 280 -7.64 -19.71 20.37
N ALA A 281 -6.82 -18.72 19.96
CA ALA A 281 -7.08 -17.31 20.26
C ALA A 281 -8.15 -16.67 19.35
N ASN A 282 -8.41 -17.25 18.18
CA ASN A 282 -9.36 -16.77 17.20
C ASN A 282 -10.78 -17.31 17.46
N PHE A 283 -11.83 -16.67 16.93
CA PHE A 283 -13.22 -17.15 17.07
C PHE A 283 -13.38 -18.60 16.61
N SER A 284 -12.70 -18.98 15.50
CA SER A 284 -12.78 -20.32 14.94
C SER A 284 -12.27 -21.38 15.92
N GLY A 285 -11.12 -21.16 16.58
CA GLY A 285 -10.60 -22.09 17.58
C GLY A 285 -11.30 -22.01 18.94
N LYS A 286 -12.09 -20.96 19.20
CA LYS A 286 -12.92 -20.85 20.41
C LYS A 286 -14.26 -21.54 20.28
N LEU A 287 -14.82 -21.58 19.08
CA LEU A 287 -16.18 -22.06 18.83
C LEU A 287 -16.23 -23.50 18.32
N TYR A 288 -15.20 -23.97 17.61
CA TYR A 288 -15.20 -25.27 16.96
C TYR A 288 -14.14 -26.21 17.56
N GLU A 289 -14.36 -27.51 17.43
CA GLU A 289 -13.35 -28.51 17.77
C GLU A 289 -12.33 -28.61 16.63
N VAL A 290 -11.05 -28.35 16.92
CA VAL A 290 -10.02 -28.24 15.89
C VAL A 290 -9.04 -29.39 15.94
N LYS A 291 -8.80 -30.02 14.77
CA LYS A 291 -7.64 -30.89 14.54
C LYS A 291 -6.82 -30.34 13.38
N HIS A 292 -5.51 -30.57 13.40
CA HIS A 292 -4.61 -30.05 12.40
C HIS A 292 -4.07 -31.14 11.48
N TYR A 293 -3.87 -30.79 10.21
CA TYR A 293 -2.98 -31.49 9.28
C TYR A 293 -1.76 -30.62 9.01
N GLY A 294 -0.68 -31.24 8.52
CA GLY A 294 0.60 -30.56 8.33
C GLY A 294 1.28 -30.90 7.01
N VAL A 295 2.55 -30.55 6.96
CA VAL A 295 3.48 -30.96 5.92
C VAL A 295 4.31 -32.16 6.38
N SER A 296 4.89 -32.90 5.44
CA SER A 296 5.86 -33.97 5.72
C SER A 296 7.23 -33.40 6.14
N GLU A 297 7.95 -34.08 7.04
CA GLU A 297 9.34 -33.75 7.39
C GLU A 297 10.30 -33.93 6.21
N GLU A 298 9.99 -34.81 5.27
CA GLU A 298 10.87 -35.12 4.14
C GLU A 298 10.77 -34.07 3.02
N SER A 299 9.55 -33.74 2.62
CA SER A 299 9.30 -32.84 1.48
C SER A 299 8.93 -31.41 1.88
N GLU A 300 8.51 -31.19 3.13
CA GLU A 300 7.93 -29.92 3.61
C GLU A 300 6.72 -29.46 2.78
N THR A 301 6.07 -30.40 2.07
CA THR A 301 4.80 -30.23 1.36
C THR A 301 3.66 -30.86 2.15
N ILE A 302 2.41 -30.44 1.91
CA ILE A 302 1.24 -31.02 2.57
C ILE A 302 1.24 -32.55 2.44
N ASP A 303 1.08 -33.25 3.56
CA ASP A 303 0.95 -34.71 3.60
C ASP A 303 -0.53 -35.09 3.40
N TYR A 304 -0.91 -35.29 2.14
CA TYR A 304 -2.30 -35.59 1.78
C TYR A 304 -2.77 -36.96 2.26
N ASP A 305 -1.87 -37.93 2.44
CA ASP A 305 -2.23 -39.27 2.90
C ASP A 305 -2.48 -39.27 4.40
N GLN A 306 -1.63 -38.58 5.17
CA GLN A 306 -1.89 -38.33 6.59
C GLN A 306 -3.18 -37.51 6.77
N LEU A 307 -3.40 -36.47 5.95
CA LEU A 307 -4.64 -35.69 5.97
C LEU A 307 -5.86 -36.59 5.76
N ALA A 308 -5.82 -37.50 4.79
CA ALA A 308 -6.91 -38.46 4.52
C ALA A 308 -7.18 -39.41 5.70
N VAL A 309 -6.13 -39.91 6.35
CA VAL A 309 -6.26 -40.73 7.57
C VAL A 309 -6.91 -39.94 8.70
N ILE A 310 -6.40 -38.72 8.98
CA ILE A 310 -6.94 -37.85 10.02
C ILE A 310 -8.41 -37.51 9.74
N ALA A 311 -8.77 -37.20 8.51
CA ALA A 311 -10.15 -36.88 8.13
C ALA A 311 -11.09 -38.05 8.44
N LYS A 312 -10.71 -39.28 8.07
CA LYS A 312 -11.51 -40.49 8.33
C LYS A 312 -11.69 -40.77 9.81
N GLU A 313 -10.66 -40.58 10.62
CA GLU A 313 -10.74 -40.81 12.06
C GLU A 313 -11.52 -39.71 12.78
N TYR A 314 -11.30 -38.45 12.40
CA TYR A 314 -11.82 -37.30 13.11
C TYR A 314 -13.26 -36.95 12.71
N GLN A 315 -13.65 -37.28 11.46
CA GLN A 315 -14.94 -36.96 10.86
C GLN A 315 -15.27 -35.46 10.96
N PRO A 316 -14.43 -34.57 10.38
CA PRO A 316 -14.70 -33.14 10.41
C PRO A 316 -15.93 -32.80 9.56
N LYS A 317 -16.68 -31.76 9.95
CA LYS A 317 -17.74 -31.19 9.12
C LYS A 317 -17.19 -30.24 8.05
N MET A 318 -15.99 -29.70 8.27
CA MET A 318 -15.30 -28.84 7.31
C MET A 318 -13.79 -29.12 7.30
N ILE A 319 -13.23 -29.18 6.09
CA ILE A 319 -11.78 -29.18 5.86
C ILE A 319 -11.41 -27.82 5.25
N THR A 320 -10.48 -27.11 5.88
CA THR A 320 -9.97 -25.83 5.37
C THR A 320 -8.66 -26.03 4.62
N ALA A 321 -8.57 -25.52 3.40
CA ALA A 321 -7.33 -25.41 2.64
C ALA A 321 -6.96 -23.94 2.43
N GLY A 322 -5.67 -23.64 2.34
CA GLY A 322 -5.18 -22.27 2.21
C GLY A 322 -4.12 -21.96 3.25
N ALA A 323 -3.15 -21.14 2.88
CA ALA A 323 -1.95 -20.94 3.67
C ALA A 323 -1.49 -19.48 3.63
N SER A 324 -0.89 -19.06 4.74
CA SER A 324 -0.15 -17.79 4.84
C SER A 324 1.34 -17.97 4.52
N ALA A 325 1.90 -19.14 4.80
CA ALA A 325 3.33 -19.41 4.64
C ALA A 325 3.54 -20.83 4.07
N TYR A 326 3.20 -21.01 2.80
CA TYR A 326 3.41 -22.24 2.03
C TYR A 326 3.78 -21.86 0.60
N SER A 327 4.94 -22.32 0.10
CA SER A 327 5.50 -21.88 -1.19
C SER A 327 5.11 -22.77 -2.37
N GLN A 328 4.45 -23.90 -2.11
CA GLN A 328 4.14 -24.91 -3.10
C GLN A 328 2.68 -24.81 -3.57
N ILE A 329 2.35 -25.56 -4.62
CA ILE A 329 0.98 -25.67 -5.13
C ILE A 329 0.17 -26.55 -4.17
N ILE A 330 -1.07 -26.14 -3.89
CA ILE A 330 -2.04 -26.97 -3.16
C ILE A 330 -2.85 -27.78 -4.18
N ASP A 331 -2.86 -29.10 -4.03
CA ASP A 331 -3.69 -30.03 -4.80
C ASP A 331 -5.16 -29.94 -4.36
N PHE A 332 -5.90 -28.98 -4.93
CA PHE A 332 -7.32 -28.81 -4.66
C PHE A 332 -8.20 -30.02 -5.07
N PRO A 333 -7.95 -30.71 -6.20
CA PRO A 333 -8.61 -31.98 -6.51
C PRO A 333 -8.48 -33.01 -5.38
N ARG A 334 -7.26 -33.24 -4.87
CA ARG A 334 -7.02 -34.18 -3.77
C ARG A 334 -7.69 -33.72 -2.47
N MET A 335 -7.64 -32.43 -2.15
CA MET A 335 -8.37 -31.88 -1.00
C MET A 335 -9.88 -32.13 -1.09
N ARG A 336 -10.45 -32.02 -2.30
CA ARG A 336 -11.86 -32.28 -2.54
C ARG A 336 -12.21 -33.76 -2.38
N GLU A 337 -11.40 -34.65 -2.96
CA GLU A 337 -11.57 -36.11 -2.78
C GLU A 337 -11.62 -36.49 -1.30
N ILE A 338 -10.70 -35.95 -0.50
CA ILE A 338 -10.63 -36.24 0.94
C ILE A 338 -11.88 -35.71 1.66
N ALA A 339 -12.29 -34.46 1.37
CA ALA A 339 -13.49 -33.88 1.97
C ALA A 339 -14.75 -34.70 1.64
N ASP A 340 -14.93 -35.09 0.38
CA ASP A 340 -16.06 -35.92 -0.05
C ASP A 340 -16.06 -37.29 0.62
N SER A 341 -14.88 -37.89 0.85
CA SER A 341 -14.76 -39.22 1.46
C SER A 341 -15.31 -39.31 2.90
N VAL A 342 -15.48 -38.17 3.56
CA VAL A 342 -16.03 -38.05 4.92
C VAL A 342 -17.26 -37.13 5.01
N GLY A 343 -17.79 -36.68 3.86
CA GLY A 343 -18.95 -35.79 3.80
C GLY A 343 -18.71 -34.38 4.34
N ALA A 344 -17.46 -33.90 4.35
CA ALA A 344 -17.10 -32.58 4.83
C ALA A 344 -17.23 -31.50 3.75
N TYR A 345 -17.49 -30.26 4.17
CA TYR A 345 -17.30 -29.10 3.30
C TYR A 345 -15.80 -28.83 3.08
N LEU A 346 -15.35 -28.81 1.83
CA LEU A 346 -14.10 -28.13 1.47
C LEU A 346 -14.28 -26.60 1.43
N PHE A 347 -13.57 -25.90 2.31
CA PHE A 347 -13.45 -24.44 2.33
C PHE A 347 -12.00 -24.03 1.98
N VAL A 348 -11.83 -23.22 0.93
CA VAL A 348 -10.50 -22.72 0.52
C VAL A 348 -10.36 -21.22 0.80
N ASP A 349 -9.33 -20.84 1.56
CA ASP A 349 -8.88 -19.45 1.72
C ASP A 349 -7.69 -19.17 0.79
N MET A 350 -7.95 -18.48 -0.32
CA MET A 350 -6.93 -18.18 -1.32
C MET A 350 -6.29 -16.79 -1.14
N ALA A 351 -6.42 -16.16 0.04
CA ALA A 351 -6.01 -14.77 0.30
C ALA A 351 -4.62 -14.39 -0.26
N HIS A 352 -3.64 -15.27 -0.09
CA HIS A 352 -2.26 -15.04 -0.51
C HIS A 352 -2.07 -15.16 -2.03
N ILE A 353 -2.78 -16.08 -2.68
CA ILE A 353 -2.60 -16.43 -4.10
C ILE A 353 -3.70 -15.87 -5.02
N ALA A 354 -4.64 -15.07 -4.52
CA ALA A 354 -5.81 -14.64 -5.30
C ALA A 354 -5.46 -13.91 -6.60
N GLY A 355 -4.44 -13.04 -6.60
CA GLY A 355 -3.96 -12.44 -7.85
C GLY A 355 -3.40 -13.48 -8.82
N LEU A 356 -2.72 -14.51 -8.31
CA LEU A 356 -2.09 -15.55 -9.12
C LEU A 356 -3.16 -16.47 -9.75
N VAL A 357 -4.19 -16.79 -8.98
CA VAL A 357 -5.38 -17.50 -9.45
C VAL A 357 -6.11 -16.69 -10.53
N ALA A 358 -6.37 -15.41 -10.28
CA ALA A 358 -7.01 -14.50 -11.23
C ALA A 358 -6.24 -14.40 -12.57
N ALA A 359 -4.91 -14.41 -12.53
CA ALA A 359 -4.06 -14.38 -13.71
C ALA A 359 -3.85 -15.75 -14.39
N GLY A 360 -4.34 -16.84 -13.78
CA GLY A 360 -4.14 -18.21 -14.28
C GLY A 360 -2.71 -18.75 -14.13
N VAL A 361 -1.89 -18.17 -13.24
CA VAL A 361 -0.51 -18.62 -12.95
C VAL A 361 -0.43 -19.49 -11.69
N HIS A 362 -1.57 -19.75 -11.05
CA HIS A 362 -1.72 -20.74 -9.98
C HIS A 362 -3.08 -21.46 -10.17
N PRO A 363 -3.20 -22.77 -9.85
CA PRO A 363 -4.46 -23.48 -9.96
C PRO A 363 -5.62 -22.79 -9.21
N SER A 364 -6.80 -22.78 -9.83
CA SER A 364 -8.03 -22.24 -9.25
C SER A 364 -8.71 -23.26 -8.34
N PRO A 365 -9.14 -22.88 -7.12
CA PRO A 365 -9.91 -23.77 -6.25
C PRO A 365 -11.41 -23.81 -6.58
N LEU A 366 -11.93 -22.92 -7.44
CA LEU A 366 -13.37 -22.72 -7.64
C LEU A 366 -14.11 -23.96 -8.17
N ALA A 367 -13.43 -24.82 -8.92
CA ALA A 367 -14.01 -26.06 -9.44
C ALA A 367 -14.15 -27.17 -8.38
N HIS A 368 -13.44 -27.03 -7.25
CA HIS A 368 -13.30 -28.09 -6.24
C HIS A 368 -13.92 -27.69 -4.89
N ALA A 369 -13.78 -26.43 -4.50
CA ALA A 369 -14.23 -25.93 -3.21
C ALA A 369 -15.74 -25.65 -3.17
N HIS A 370 -16.36 -25.87 -2.00
CA HIS A 370 -17.72 -25.41 -1.74
C HIS A 370 -17.74 -23.90 -1.46
N PHE A 371 -16.69 -23.42 -0.80
CA PHE A 371 -16.50 -22.01 -0.46
C PHE A 371 -15.08 -21.59 -0.82
N VAL A 372 -14.94 -20.42 -1.44
CA VAL A 372 -13.64 -19.78 -1.63
C VAL A 372 -13.68 -18.39 -1.03
N THR A 373 -12.79 -18.11 -0.08
CA THR A 373 -12.61 -16.75 0.45
C THR A 373 -11.29 -16.18 0.00
N THR A 374 -11.21 -14.86 -0.02
CA THR A 374 -9.96 -14.16 -0.23
C THR A 374 -9.96 -12.78 0.40
N THR A 375 -8.76 -12.23 0.59
CA THR A 375 -8.54 -10.81 0.80
C THR A 375 -8.28 -10.09 -0.51
N THR A 376 -8.65 -8.81 -0.59
CA THR A 376 -8.46 -8.02 -1.82
C THR A 376 -7.13 -7.27 -1.92
N HIS A 377 -6.31 -7.19 -0.87
CA HIS A 377 -5.13 -6.30 -0.81
C HIS A 377 -3.77 -6.93 -1.14
N LYS A 378 -3.62 -8.26 -1.04
CA LYS A 378 -2.32 -8.94 -1.15
C LYS A 378 -1.84 -9.02 -2.62
N SER A 379 -1.74 -10.22 -3.18
CA SER A 379 -1.40 -10.41 -4.59
C SER A 379 -2.43 -9.77 -5.55
N LEU A 380 -3.67 -9.54 -5.10
CA LEU A 380 -4.70 -8.86 -5.89
C LEU A 380 -4.58 -7.32 -5.91
N ARG A 381 -3.71 -6.74 -5.06
CA ARG A 381 -3.31 -5.32 -5.09
C ARG A 381 -4.46 -4.30 -4.96
N GLY A 382 -5.56 -4.69 -4.32
CA GLY A 382 -6.72 -3.85 -4.06
C GLY A 382 -6.75 -3.22 -2.67
N PRO A 383 -7.92 -2.71 -2.24
CA PRO A 383 -8.07 -2.16 -0.89
C PRO A 383 -8.08 -3.28 0.15
N ARG A 384 -7.94 -2.93 1.43
CA ARG A 384 -8.24 -3.87 2.53
C ARG A 384 -9.72 -4.25 2.46
N GLY A 385 -10.01 -5.54 2.49
CA GLY A 385 -11.35 -6.09 2.23
C GLY A 385 -11.33 -7.60 2.13
N GLY A 386 -12.51 -8.22 2.21
CA GLY A 386 -12.72 -9.65 1.92
C GLY A 386 -13.68 -9.88 0.75
N LEU A 387 -13.63 -11.07 0.19
CA LEU A 387 -14.49 -11.55 -0.89
C LEU A 387 -14.82 -13.03 -0.61
N ILE A 388 -16.07 -13.41 -0.86
CA ILE A 388 -16.52 -14.80 -0.78
C ILE A 388 -17.06 -15.19 -2.16
N LEU A 389 -16.63 -16.33 -2.67
CA LEU A 389 -17.04 -16.88 -3.94
C LEU A 389 -17.58 -18.30 -3.73
N THR A 390 -18.57 -18.68 -4.52
CA THR A 390 -19.07 -20.06 -4.60
C THR A 390 -19.74 -20.30 -5.95
N ASN A 391 -19.82 -21.57 -6.33
CA ASN A 391 -20.55 -22.03 -7.51
C ASN A 391 -21.90 -22.70 -7.16
N ASP A 392 -22.28 -22.68 -5.89
CA ASP A 392 -23.52 -23.25 -5.36
C ASP A 392 -24.48 -22.12 -4.92
N GLU A 393 -25.69 -22.12 -5.49
CA GLU A 393 -26.70 -21.09 -5.22
C GLU A 393 -27.24 -21.14 -3.79
N GLU A 394 -27.40 -22.33 -3.22
CA GLU A 394 -27.92 -22.49 -1.86
C GLU A 394 -26.87 -22.04 -0.84
N LEU A 395 -25.60 -22.32 -1.10
CA LEU A 395 -24.50 -21.77 -0.30
C LEU A 395 -24.41 -20.25 -0.45
N ALA A 396 -24.58 -19.70 -1.66
CA ALA A 396 -24.59 -18.25 -1.86
C ALA A 396 -25.67 -17.55 -1.03
N LYS A 397 -26.90 -18.09 -0.99
CA LYS A 397 -27.99 -17.55 -0.15
C LYS A 397 -27.65 -17.60 1.35
N LYS A 398 -27.04 -18.69 1.83
CA LYS A 398 -26.59 -18.81 3.23
C LYS A 398 -25.48 -17.83 3.56
N ILE A 399 -24.51 -17.67 2.66
CA ILE A 399 -23.43 -16.69 2.78
C ILE A 399 -24.01 -15.27 2.87
N ASP A 400 -24.88 -14.90 1.93
CA ASP A 400 -25.47 -13.56 1.89
C ASP A 400 -26.23 -13.26 3.19
N SER A 401 -27.07 -14.19 3.66
CA SER A 401 -27.83 -14.06 4.91
C SER A 401 -26.92 -13.97 6.14
N MET A 402 -25.78 -14.67 6.11
CA MET A 402 -24.83 -14.68 7.21
C MET A 402 -23.95 -13.42 7.23
N VAL A 403 -23.52 -12.92 6.07
CA VAL A 403 -22.80 -11.64 5.99
C VAL A 403 -23.70 -10.52 6.50
N PHE A 404 -24.94 -10.44 6.02
CA PHE A 404 -25.95 -9.50 6.50
C PHE A 404 -27.34 -10.16 6.47
N PRO A 405 -28.10 -10.11 7.58
CA PRO A 405 -27.84 -9.39 8.83
C PRO A 405 -27.03 -10.18 9.87
N GLY A 406 -26.44 -11.32 9.54
CA GLY A 406 -25.81 -12.22 10.52
C GLY A 406 -24.65 -11.61 11.30
N ILE A 407 -23.54 -11.25 10.64
CA ILE A 407 -22.29 -10.83 11.32
C ILE A 407 -21.82 -9.41 10.99
N GLN A 408 -22.44 -8.73 10.02
CA GLN A 408 -22.16 -7.33 9.67
C GLN A 408 -23.45 -6.50 9.60
N GLY A 409 -23.31 -5.18 9.76
CA GLY A 409 -24.35 -4.18 9.47
C GLY A 409 -24.18 -3.58 8.08
N GLY A 410 -24.12 -2.24 7.98
CA GLY A 410 -23.96 -1.53 6.71
C GLY A 410 -22.66 -1.85 5.95
N PRO A 411 -22.71 -2.14 4.63
CA PRO A 411 -21.53 -2.39 3.82
C PRO A 411 -20.68 -1.12 3.64
N LEU A 412 -19.35 -1.29 3.61
CA LEU A 412 -18.41 -0.20 3.34
C LEU A 412 -18.37 0.14 1.84
N MET A 413 -19.31 0.97 1.37
CA MET A 413 -19.49 1.24 -0.06
C MET A 413 -18.28 1.86 -0.76
N HIS A 414 -17.48 2.66 -0.06
CA HIS A 414 -16.20 3.19 -0.55
C HIS A 414 -15.15 2.10 -0.75
N VAL A 415 -15.09 1.11 0.14
CA VAL A 415 -14.23 -0.07 -0.01
C VAL A 415 -14.73 -0.95 -1.17
N ILE A 416 -16.04 -1.16 -1.30
CA ILE A 416 -16.61 -1.92 -2.43
C ILE A 416 -16.31 -1.25 -3.76
N ALA A 417 -16.38 0.08 -3.85
CA ALA A 417 -15.96 0.82 -5.03
C ALA A 417 -14.47 0.60 -5.35
N ALA A 418 -13.61 0.68 -4.34
CA ALA A 418 -12.18 0.42 -4.48
C ALA A 418 -11.90 -1.04 -4.90
N LYS A 419 -12.67 -2.02 -4.41
CA LYS A 419 -12.63 -3.42 -4.89
C LYS A 419 -13.02 -3.50 -6.36
N ALA A 420 -14.08 -2.81 -6.78
CA ALA A 420 -14.51 -2.77 -8.18
C ALA A 420 -13.40 -2.22 -9.12
N VAL A 421 -12.68 -1.19 -8.69
CA VAL A 421 -11.51 -0.64 -9.43
C VAL A 421 -10.40 -1.67 -9.50
N CYS A 422 -10.01 -2.27 -8.37
CA CYS A 422 -9.02 -3.35 -8.30
C CYS A 422 -9.36 -4.52 -9.24
N PHE A 423 -10.62 -4.99 -9.25
CA PHE A 423 -11.02 -6.08 -10.15
C PHE A 423 -10.97 -5.67 -11.61
N HIS A 424 -11.30 -4.42 -11.93
CA HIS A 424 -11.18 -3.91 -13.30
C HIS A 424 -9.73 -3.86 -13.77
N GLU A 425 -8.81 -3.40 -12.92
CA GLU A 425 -7.37 -3.45 -13.19
C GLU A 425 -6.88 -4.89 -13.38
N ALA A 426 -7.36 -5.81 -12.54
CA ALA A 426 -7.00 -7.23 -12.61
C ALA A 426 -7.53 -7.94 -13.85
N LEU A 427 -8.63 -7.45 -14.44
CA LEU A 427 -9.15 -7.92 -15.73
C LEU A 427 -8.33 -7.43 -16.94
N GLN A 428 -7.41 -6.48 -16.76
CA GLN A 428 -6.58 -5.99 -17.87
C GLN A 428 -5.43 -6.98 -18.19
N PRO A 429 -5.02 -7.11 -19.47
CA PRO A 429 -3.95 -8.03 -19.87
C PRO A 429 -2.64 -7.86 -19.09
N GLY A 430 -2.25 -6.62 -18.80
CA GLY A 430 -1.02 -6.32 -18.06
C GLY A 430 -1.00 -6.87 -16.63
N PHE A 431 -2.15 -7.18 -16.03
CA PHE A 431 -2.18 -7.80 -14.71
C PHE A 431 -1.65 -9.23 -14.74
N LYS A 432 -1.92 -9.97 -15.82
CA LYS A 432 -1.38 -11.33 -16.01
C LYS A 432 0.15 -11.30 -16.12
N GLU A 433 0.68 -10.40 -16.95
CA GLU A 433 2.14 -10.22 -17.10
C GLU A 433 2.80 -9.88 -15.77
N TYR A 434 2.19 -8.98 -14.99
CA TYR A 434 2.63 -8.64 -13.63
C TYR A 434 2.66 -9.88 -12.73
N GLN A 435 1.60 -10.70 -12.72
CA GLN A 435 1.54 -11.88 -11.87
C GLN A 435 2.51 -13.00 -12.29
N GLU A 436 2.78 -13.14 -13.59
CA GLU A 436 3.87 -14.01 -14.09
C GLU A 436 5.23 -13.51 -13.59
N GLN A 437 5.48 -12.20 -13.62
CA GLN A 437 6.71 -11.60 -13.11
C GLN A 437 6.86 -11.80 -11.60
N VAL A 438 5.77 -11.73 -10.82
CA VAL A 438 5.79 -11.99 -9.37
C VAL A 438 6.37 -13.39 -9.08
N VAL A 439 5.88 -14.42 -9.78
CA VAL A 439 6.34 -15.80 -9.61
C VAL A 439 7.80 -15.96 -10.07
N LYS A 440 8.18 -15.38 -11.22
CA LYS A 440 9.57 -15.40 -11.71
C LYS A 440 10.53 -14.75 -10.72
N ASN A 441 10.14 -13.59 -10.17
CA ASN A 441 10.93 -12.88 -9.17
C ASN A 441 11.09 -13.71 -7.88
N ALA A 442 10.01 -14.35 -7.41
CA ALA A 442 10.08 -15.19 -6.21
C ALA A 442 11.03 -16.37 -6.40
N ALA A 443 10.95 -17.05 -7.55
CA ALA A 443 11.87 -18.14 -7.90
C ALA A 443 13.33 -17.66 -8.04
N ALA A 444 13.55 -16.51 -8.68
CA ALA A 444 14.88 -15.93 -8.85
C ALA A 444 15.52 -15.56 -7.50
N LEU A 445 14.78 -14.88 -6.61
CA LEU A 445 15.28 -14.51 -5.29
C LEU A 445 15.54 -15.74 -4.39
N ALA A 446 14.63 -16.72 -4.41
CA ALA A 446 14.81 -17.97 -3.67
C ALA A 446 16.06 -18.74 -4.16
N GLY A 447 16.23 -18.87 -5.48
CA GLY A 447 17.38 -19.54 -6.08
C GLY A 447 18.71 -18.83 -5.77
N HIS A 448 18.72 -17.49 -5.84
CA HIS A 448 19.91 -16.69 -5.52
C HIS A 448 20.33 -16.82 -4.06
N LEU A 449 19.39 -16.70 -3.13
CA LEU A 449 19.66 -16.92 -1.69
C LEU A 449 20.12 -18.37 -1.42
N GLY A 450 19.54 -19.35 -2.12
CA GLY A 450 20.01 -20.74 -2.09
C GLY A 450 21.48 -20.87 -2.51
N GLY A 451 21.87 -20.20 -3.59
CA GLY A 451 23.26 -20.14 -4.07
C GLY A 451 24.23 -19.47 -3.09
N LEU A 452 23.74 -18.54 -2.27
CA LEU A 452 24.48 -17.89 -1.18
C LEU A 452 24.53 -18.73 0.12
N GLY A 453 24.00 -19.95 0.09
CA GLY A 453 24.09 -20.92 1.20
C GLY A 453 22.94 -20.85 2.21
N TYR A 454 21.83 -20.16 1.90
CA TYR A 454 20.62 -20.19 2.71
C TYR A 454 19.77 -21.42 2.38
N ARG A 455 19.14 -22.03 3.40
CA ARG A 455 18.23 -23.17 3.20
C ARG A 455 16.83 -22.66 2.89
N ILE A 456 16.32 -22.99 1.71
CA ILE A 456 14.94 -22.66 1.30
C ILE A 456 14.01 -23.82 1.69
N ILE A 457 12.97 -23.52 2.47
CA ILE A 457 11.96 -24.53 2.87
C ILE A 457 11.28 -25.08 1.61
N SER A 458 11.08 -26.40 1.56
CA SER A 458 10.53 -27.17 0.44
C SER A 458 11.32 -27.05 -0.88
N GLY A 459 12.57 -26.58 -0.82
CA GLY A 459 13.50 -26.53 -1.95
C GLY A 459 13.26 -25.42 -2.97
N GLY A 460 12.22 -24.59 -2.80
CA GLY A 460 11.90 -23.51 -3.74
C GLY A 460 10.50 -22.93 -3.57
N THR A 461 9.96 -22.37 -4.66
CA THR A 461 8.61 -21.81 -4.70
C THR A 461 7.96 -21.94 -6.08
N HIS A 462 6.64 -22.11 -6.05
CA HIS A 462 5.74 -22.09 -7.20
C HIS A 462 4.68 -20.99 -7.08
N ASN A 463 4.86 -20.05 -6.14
CA ASN A 463 3.98 -18.91 -5.96
C ASN A 463 4.80 -17.64 -5.68
N HIS A 464 4.21 -16.65 -4.99
CA HIS A 464 4.81 -15.34 -4.77
C HIS A 464 5.69 -15.24 -3.51
N LEU A 465 5.83 -16.32 -2.75
CA LEU A 465 6.56 -16.32 -1.48
C LEU A 465 7.39 -17.57 -1.26
N PHE A 466 8.35 -17.48 -0.34
CA PHE A 466 9.11 -18.60 0.18
C PHE A 466 9.60 -18.31 1.61
N MET A 467 10.09 -19.33 2.28
CA MET A 467 10.68 -19.21 3.62
C MET A 467 12.15 -19.61 3.59
N VAL A 468 12.95 -18.88 4.37
CA VAL A 468 14.36 -19.17 4.59
C VAL A 468 14.52 -19.70 6.01
N ASP A 469 15.12 -20.88 6.15
CA ASP A 469 15.52 -21.44 7.44
C ASP A 469 16.87 -20.84 7.85
N LEU A 470 16.89 -20.17 8.99
CA LEU A 470 18.05 -19.45 9.51
C LEU A 470 18.81 -20.23 10.58
N ARG A 471 18.28 -21.38 11.02
CA ARG A 471 18.89 -22.24 12.04
C ARG A 471 20.27 -22.78 11.61
N PRO A 472 20.51 -23.16 10.34
CA PRO A 472 21.86 -23.56 9.90
C PRO A 472 22.91 -22.46 10.09
N GLN A 473 22.51 -21.20 9.98
CA GLN A 473 23.38 -20.03 10.22
C GLN A 473 23.46 -19.66 11.72
N LYS A 474 22.81 -20.43 12.61
CA LYS A 474 22.68 -20.15 14.05
C LYS A 474 22.03 -18.79 14.34
N LEU A 475 21.12 -18.38 13.46
CA LEU A 475 20.33 -17.17 13.58
C LEU A 475 18.85 -17.53 13.76
N ASN A 476 18.05 -16.57 14.18
CA ASN A 476 16.60 -16.68 14.22
C ASN A 476 15.97 -15.51 13.45
N GLY A 477 14.68 -15.65 13.12
CA GLY A 477 13.92 -14.70 12.32
C GLY A 477 13.89 -13.31 12.92
N LYS A 478 13.78 -13.18 14.25
CA LYS A 478 13.78 -11.88 14.94
C LYS A 478 15.09 -11.11 14.69
N VAL A 479 16.24 -11.75 14.88
CA VAL A 479 17.55 -11.11 14.69
C VAL A 479 17.72 -10.65 13.24
N VAL A 480 17.36 -11.51 12.28
CA VAL A 480 17.50 -11.18 10.85
C VAL A 480 16.52 -10.08 10.44
N GLN A 481 15.27 -10.14 10.89
CA GLN A 481 14.28 -9.09 10.62
C GLN A 481 14.78 -7.72 11.12
N GLU A 482 15.19 -7.63 12.40
CA GLU A 482 15.69 -6.37 12.98
C GLU A 482 16.98 -5.86 12.30
N THR A 483 17.79 -6.77 11.76
CA THR A 483 18.98 -6.42 10.98
C THR A 483 18.60 -5.82 9.62
N LEU A 484 17.68 -6.47 8.91
CA LEU A 484 17.23 -6.04 7.59
C LEU A 484 16.44 -4.72 7.66
N ASP A 485 15.64 -4.52 8.71
CA ASP A 485 14.91 -3.27 8.94
C ASP A 485 15.87 -2.06 9.03
N LYS A 486 17.02 -2.22 9.71
CA LYS A 486 18.08 -1.19 9.77
C LYS A 486 18.67 -0.90 8.39
N ALA A 487 18.86 -1.94 7.58
CA ALA A 487 19.36 -1.84 6.21
C ALA A 487 18.30 -1.36 5.20
N GLY A 488 17.07 -1.05 5.62
CA GLY A 488 15.99 -0.59 4.72
C GLY A 488 15.30 -1.71 3.95
N ILE A 489 15.41 -2.96 4.40
CA ILE A 489 14.79 -4.14 3.78
C ILE A 489 13.75 -4.71 4.74
N THR A 490 12.47 -4.62 4.38
CA THR A 490 11.36 -4.99 5.26
C THR A 490 10.93 -6.43 4.99
N VAL A 491 11.14 -7.34 5.95
CA VAL A 491 10.68 -8.75 5.90
C VAL A 491 9.86 -9.09 7.14
N ASN A 492 9.30 -10.31 7.21
CA ASN A 492 8.70 -10.80 8.45
C ASN A 492 9.44 -12.05 8.97
N LYS A 493 9.76 -12.07 10.27
CA LYS A 493 10.08 -13.31 10.98
C LYS A 493 8.91 -14.28 10.89
N ASN A 494 9.20 -15.57 10.83
CA ASN A 494 8.20 -16.61 10.65
C ASN A 494 8.63 -17.88 11.39
N SER A 495 7.67 -18.56 12.03
CA SER A 495 7.87 -19.97 12.36
C SER A 495 7.95 -20.78 11.08
N ILE A 496 8.77 -21.83 11.07
CA ILE A 496 8.90 -22.74 9.93
C ILE A 496 8.45 -24.15 10.32
N PRO A 497 8.14 -25.04 9.38
CA PRO A 497 7.84 -26.43 9.71
C PRO A 497 8.94 -27.04 10.60
N PHE A 498 8.51 -27.76 11.63
CA PHE A 498 9.41 -28.42 12.59
C PHE A 498 10.37 -27.44 13.28
N ASP A 499 9.89 -26.24 13.59
CA ASP A 499 10.67 -25.22 14.28
C ASP A 499 11.10 -25.68 15.67
N THR A 500 12.34 -25.35 16.03
CA THR A 500 12.88 -25.56 17.39
C THR A 500 13.00 -24.24 18.15
N GLU A 501 12.82 -23.10 17.47
CA GLU A 501 12.79 -21.78 18.08
C GLU A 501 11.41 -21.46 18.67
N SER A 502 11.37 -20.50 19.59
CA SER A 502 10.08 -20.04 20.13
C SER A 502 9.27 -19.28 19.08
N PRO A 503 7.93 -19.34 19.11
CA PRO A 503 7.07 -18.59 18.18
C PRO A 503 7.31 -17.07 18.18
N PHE A 504 7.84 -16.50 19.27
CA PHE A 504 8.18 -15.07 19.36
C PHE A 504 9.44 -14.70 18.57
N LYS A 505 10.33 -15.67 18.32
CA LYS A 505 11.56 -15.49 17.54
C LYS A 505 11.41 -15.99 16.11
N GLY A 506 10.84 -17.19 15.95
CA GLY A 506 10.76 -17.93 14.69
C GLY A 506 12.14 -18.39 14.19
N GLY A 507 12.23 -19.60 13.64
CA GLY A 507 13.45 -20.17 13.06
C GLY A 507 13.81 -19.61 11.69
N GLY A 508 12.92 -18.84 11.06
CA GLY A 508 13.12 -18.33 9.71
C GLY A 508 12.52 -16.96 9.45
N ILE A 509 12.64 -16.53 8.19
CA ILE A 509 11.94 -15.36 7.64
C ILE A 509 11.10 -15.78 6.44
N ARG A 510 9.99 -15.08 6.21
CA ARG A 510 9.15 -15.24 5.04
C ARG A 510 9.34 -14.03 4.13
N ILE A 511 9.60 -14.32 2.85
CA ILE A 511 9.89 -13.33 1.82
C ILE A 511 8.84 -13.49 0.73
N GLY A 512 8.32 -12.39 0.20
CA GLY A 512 7.49 -12.40 -1.00
C GLY A 512 7.78 -11.20 -1.90
N THR A 513 7.44 -11.39 -3.18
CA THR A 513 7.79 -10.47 -4.26
C THR A 513 6.67 -9.57 -4.83
N PRO A 514 5.38 -9.58 -4.39
CA PRO A 514 4.36 -8.71 -4.99
C PRO A 514 4.71 -7.22 -4.97
N ALA A 515 5.16 -6.68 -3.83
CA ALA A 515 5.40 -5.25 -3.67
C ALA A 515 6.57 -4.74 -4.54
N VAL A 516 7.72 -5.42 -4.53
CA VAL A 516 8.87 -5.09 -5.40
C VAL A 516 8.53 -5.24 -6.89
N THR A 517 7.73 -6.24 -7.26
CA THR A 517 7.30 -6.43 -8.65
C THR A 517 6.34 -5.34 -9.10
N THR A 518 5.46 -4.88 -8.22
CA THR A 518 4.57 -3.74 -8.48
C THR A 518 5.35 -2.45 -8.79
N ARG A 519 6.55 -2.26 -8.19
CA ARG A 519 7.45 -1.14 -8.50
C ARG A 519 8.23 -1.33 -9.83
N GLY A 520 8.18 -2.53 -10.42
CA GLY A 520 8.79 -2.83 -11.72
C GLY A 520 10.08 -3.64 -11.66
N MET A 521 10.51 -4.12 -10.48
CA MET A 521 11.71 -4.96 -10.37
C MET A 521 11.52 -6.29 -11.09
N LYS A 522 12.62 -6.82 -11.66
CA LYS A 522 12.69 -8.08 -12.40
C LYS A 522 13.73 -9.04 -11.81
N GLU A 523 13.94 -10.18 -12.46
CA GLU A 523 14.78 -11.27 -11.95
C GLU A 523 16.23 -10.83 -11.68
N ALA A 524 16.80 -9.95 -12.52
CA ALA A 524 18.14 -9.41 -12.30
C ALA A 524 18.23 -8.53 -11.05
N ASP A 525 17.17 -7.77 -10.76
CA ASP A 525 17.11 -6.96 -9.54
C ASP A 525 16.98 -7.85 -8.31
N MET A 526 16.32 -9.01 -8.41
CA MET A 526 16.22 -9.98 -7.31
C MET A 526 17.59 -10.52 -6.88
N ALA A 527 18.54 -10.69 -7.81
CA ALA A 527 19.91 -11.04 -7.44
C ALA A 527 20.56 -9.94 -6.59
N THR A 528 20.40 -8.67 -7.00
CA THR A 528 20.88 -7.51 -6.23
C THR A 528 20.24 -7.42 -4.85
N VAL A 529 18.92 -7.64 -4.75
CA VAL A 529 18.19 -7.69 -3.48
C VAL A 529 18.75 -8.81 -2.59
N GLY A 530 18.98 -10.00 -3.16
CA GLY A 530 19.55 -11.13 -2.43
C GLY A 530 20.97 -10.88 -1.92
N ASP A 531 21.81 -10.19 -2.70
CA ASP A 531 23.15 -9.77 -2.28
C ASP A 531 23.08 -8.79 -1.10
N LEU A 532 22.18 -7.80 -1.14
CA LEU A 532 21.98 -6.84 -0.06
C LEU A 532 21.49 -7.52 1.22
N ILE A 533 20.56 -8.48 1.11
CA ILE A 533 20.08 -9.30 2.24
C ILE A 533 21.26 -10.06 2.86
N HIS A 534 22.05 -10.73 2.03
CA HIS A 534 23.20 -11.51 2.50
C HIS A 534 24.24 -10.63 3.18
N GLU A 535 24.62 -9.51 2.56
CA GLU A 535 25.59 -8.56 3.09
C GLU A 535 25.14 -7.99 4.44
N ALA A 536 23.86 -7.64 4.58
CA ALA A 536 23.31 -7.15 5.84
C ALA A 536 23.38 -8.22 6.95
N ILE A 537 23.04 -9.48 6.64
CA ILE A 537 23.11 -10.59 7.61
C ILE A 537 24.56 -10.86 8.06
N GLN A 538 25.53 -10.81 7.13
CA GLN A 538 26.95 -11.00 7.45
C GLN A 538 27.52 -9.86 8.30
N ASN A 539 26.98 -8.65 8.17
CA ASN A 539 27.46 -7.44 8.85
C ASN A 539 26.49 -6.90 9.92
N ARG A 540 25.62 -7.77 10.46
CA ARG A 540 24.54 -7.39 11.40
C ARG A 540 24.97 -6.61 12.65
N ASP A 541 26.22 -6.78 13.09
CA ASP A 541 26.78 -6.14 14.27
C ASP A 541 27.55 -4.83 13.94
N ASP A 542 27.60 -4.45 12.66
CA ASP A 542 28.30 -3.25 12.15
C ASP A 542 27.30 -2.21 11.65
N ALA A 543 27.00 -1.22 12.50
CA ALA A 543 26.02 -0.18 12.20
C ALA A 543 26.41 0.69 10.99
N ALA A 544 27.72 0.93 10.77
CA ALA A 544 28.18 1.76 9.66
C ALA A 544 27.97 1.04 8.32
N LYS A 545 28.19 -0.27 8.28
CA LYS A 545 27.89 -1.07 7.09
C LYS A 545 26.40 -1.19 6.83
N LEU A 546 25.57 -1.38 7.85
CA LEU A 546 24.11 -1.42 7.68
C LEU A 546 23.58 -0.09 7.12
N GLU A 547 24.14 1.05 7.55
CA GLU A 547 23.79 2.35 6.98
C GLU A 547 24.26 2.48 5.52
N ALA A 548 25.46 2.02 5.18
CA ALA A 548 25.93 2.01 3.78
C ALA A 548 25.03 1.13 2.87
N ILE A 549 24.56 0.00 3.37
CA ILE A 549 23.59 -0.87 2.67
C ILE A 549 22.26 -0.14 2.51
N ARG A 550 21.80 0.57 3.55
CA ARG A 550 20.56 1.38 3.50
C ARG A 550 20.60 2.44 2.40
N GLN A 551 21.75 3.11 2.20
CA GLN A 551 21.91 4.07 1.11
C GLN A 551 21.83 3.39 -0.27
N ARG A 552 22.48 2.23 -0.45
CA ARG A 552 22.38 1.44 -1.69
C ARG A 552 20.95 0.93 -1.95
N VAL A 553 20.21 0.61 -0.90
CA VAL A 553 18.78 0.26 -0.98
C VAL A 553 17.94 1.45 -1.46
N LEU A 554 18.19 2.64 -0.92
CA LEU A 554 17.52 3.86 -1.36
C LEU A 554 17.81 4.15 -2.84
N GLU A 555 19.07 4.11 -3.26
CA GLU A 555 19.50 4.30 -4.66
C GLU A 555 18.86 3.27 -5.60
N LEU A 556 18.75 2.00 -5.19
CA LEU A 556 18.06 0.99 -5.98
C LEU A 556 16.59 1.35 -6.18
N ASN A 557 15.91 1.77 -5.11
CA ASN A 557 14.48 2.08 -5.13
C ASN A 557 14.14 3.37 -5.89
N GLU A 558 15.04 4.36 -5.95
CA GLU A 558 14.85 5.58 -6.76
C GLU A 558 14.67 5.27 -8.24
N ARG A 559 15.20 4.15 -8.72
CA ARG A 559 15.01 3.67 -10.12
C ARG A 559 13.62 3.10 -10.38
N PHE A 560 12.85 2.81 -9.33
CA PHE A 560 11.56 2.13 -9.37
C PHE A 560 10.50 2.94 -8.62
N PRO A 561 9.90 3.98 -9.21
CA PRO A 561 8.98 4.87 -8.51
C PRO A 561 7.75 4.12 -7.98
N LEU A 562 7.26 4.57 -6.81
CA LEU A 562 6.06 4.01 -6.18
C LEU A 562 4.78 4.38 -7.00
N PRO A 563 3.88 3.42 -7.29
CA PRO A 563 2.71 3.66 -8.15
C PRO A 563 1.53 4.44 -7.55
#